data_AF-A0A227PGC9-F1
#
_entry.id   AF-A0A227PGC9-F1
#
_cell.length_a   1.000
_cell.length_b   1.000
_cell.length_c   1.000
_cell.angle_alpha   90.00
_cell.angle_beta   90.00
_cell.angle_gamma   90.00
#
_symmetry.space_group_name_H-M   'P 1'
#
loop_
_entity.id
_entity.type
_entity.pdbx_description
1 polymer ?
#
loop_
_entity_poly.entity_id
_entity_poly.type
_entity_poly.pdbx_seq_one_letter_code
_entity_poly.pdbx_strand_id
1 'polypeptide(L)'
;MKNNFIKKIDEAIISQIIDGDSSTYDEILKEEGFDINDIENYALKNFRKHSFLLKGYINKQRDNDLLEKASALLQSAIEKNIDKPISYLKSLIANNQFQVQYRNLDNLGIDEIKEIIKDQNLLELLEQLENDQK
;
A
#
# COMPACT_ATOMS: atom_id res chain seq x y z
N MET A 1 38.63 15.13 -1.98
CA MET A 1 39.23 13.98 -1.25
C MET A 1 38.53 13.67 0.08
N LYS A 2 38.29 14.65 0.97
CA LYS A 2 37.56 14.44 2.26
C LYS A 2 36.21 13.71 2.14
N ASN A 3 35.34 14.08 1.19
CA ASN A 3 34.03 13.42 1.02
C ASN A 3 34.10 11.93 0.64
N ASN A 4 35.17 11.52 -0.05
CA ASN A 4 35.33 10.11 -0.44
C ASN A 4 35.92 9.29 0.73
N PHE A 5 36.62 9.96 1.65
CA PHE A 5 37.16 9.35 2.86
C PHE A 5 36.07 9.14 3.91
N ILE A 6 35.19 10.13 4.12
CA ILE A 6 34.04 10.03 5.03
C ILE A 6 33.12 8.88 4.58
N LYS A 7 32.78 8.80 3.29
CA LYS A 7 31.97 7.68 2.75
C LYS A 7 32.58 6.31 2.98
N LYS A 8 33.91 6.17 2.83
CA LYS A 8 34.61 4.91 3.09
C LYS A 8 34.63 4.54 4.57
N ILE A 9 34.70 5.53 5.46
CA ILE A 9 34.56 5.32 6.90
C ILE A 9 33.14 4.87 7.23
N ASP A 10 32.13 5.54 6.69
CA ASP A 10 30.73 5.17 6.91
C ASP A 10 30.44 3.76 6.39
N GLU A 11 30.92 3.41 5.19
CA GLU A 11 30.81 2.06 4.62
C GLU A 11 31.52 1.01 5.49
N ALA A 12 32.74 1.30 5.97
CA ALA A 12 33.48 0.38 6.83
C ALA A 12 32.79 0.17 8.18
N ILE A 13 32.28 1.25 8.80
CA ILE A 13 31.51 1.20 10.05
C ILE A 13 30.22 0.39 9.84
N ILE A 14 29.50 0.63 8.74
CA ILE A 14 28.26 -0.11 8.42
C ILE A 14 28.56 -1.61 8.24
N SER A 15 29.60 -1.97 7.48
CA SER A 15 30.01 -3.38 7.34
C SER A 15 30.40 -4.01 8.69
N GLN A 16 31.14 -3.29 9.53
CA GLN A 16 31.50 -3.77 10.87
C GLN A 16 30.30 -3.93 11.81
N ILE A 17 29.28 -3.09 11.69
CA ILE A 17 28.03 -3.19 12.45
C ILE A 17 27.18 -4.37 11.94
N ILE A 18 27.20 -4.66 10.64
CA ILE A 18 26.50 -5.81 10.04
C ILE A 18 27.18 -7.13 10.41
N ASP A 19 28.52 -7.16 10.44
CA ASP A 19 29.32 -8.38 10.65
C ASP A 19 29.74 -8.62 12.11
N GLY A 20 29.63 -7.60 12.97
CA GLY A 20 30.06 -7.64 14.37
C GLY A 20 28.99 -8.16 15.34
N ASP A 21 29.43 -8.76 16.44
CA ASP A 21 28.55 -9.18 17.54
C ASP A 21 28.03 -7.93 18.28
N SER A 22 26.71 -7.73 18.30
CA SER A 22 26.05 -6.55 18.89
C SER A 22 26.47 -6.29 20.34
N SER A 23 26.84 -7.35 21.06
CA SER A 23 27.32 -7.29 22.44
C SER A 23 28.58 -6.45 22.62
N THR A 24 29.49 -6.43 21.64
CA THR A 24 30.73 -5.63 21.69
C THR A 24 30.41 -4.13 21.63
N TYR A 25 29.40 -3.74 20.84
CA TYR A 25 28.99 -2.34 20.73
C TYR A 25 28.24 -1.88 21.98
N ASP A 26 27.43 -2.75 22.59
CA ASP A 26 26.75 -2.45 23.86
C ASP A 26 27.75 -2.19 24.99
N GLU A 27 28.86 -2.94 25.05
CA GLU A 27 29.93 -2.73 26.01
C GLU A 27 30.62 -1.38 25.81
N ILE A 28 31.02 -1.05 24.57
CA ILE A 28 31.63 0.25 24.24
C ILE A 28 30.70 1.42 24.59
N LEU A 29 29.42 1.31 24.25
CA LEU A 29 28.42 2.35 24.54
C LEU A 29 28.19 2.52 26.05
N LYS A 30 28.20 1.42 26.82
CA LYS A 30 28.15 1.48 28.30
C LYS A 30 29.39 2.16 28.88
N GLU A 31 30.58 1.84 28.37
CA GLU A 31 31.84 2.46 28.79
C GLU A 31 31.85 3.98 28.57
N GLU A 32 31.24 4.43 27.47
CA GLU A 32 31.03 5.86 27.15
C GLU A 32 29.87 6.51 27.94
N GLY A 33 29.20 5.75 28.82
CA GLY A 33 28.17 6.25 29.74
C GLY A 33 26.75 6.27 29.18
N PHE A 34 26.48 5.61 28.05
CA PHE A 34 25.13 5.49 27.50
C PHE A 34 24.33 4.38 28.19
N ASP A 35 23.02 4.61 28.38
CA ASP A 35 22.09 3.56 28.81
C ASP A 35 21.55 2.81 27.59
N ILE A 36 21.98 1.56 27.45
CA ILE A 36 21.58 0.68 26.35
C ILE A 36 20.07 0.43 26.36
N ASN A 37 19.45 0.32 27.54
CA ASN A 37 18.01 0.07 27.60
C ASN A 37 17.22 1.27 27.05
N ASP A 38 17.66 2.49 27.34
CA ASP A 38 17.03 3.69 26.80
C ASP A 38 17.21 3.78 25.27
N ILE A 39 18.40 3.45 24.76
CA ILE A 39 18.68 3.37 23.32
C ILE A 39 17.79 2.32 22.64
N GLU A 40 17.72 1.11 23.20
CA GLU A 40 16.88 0.03 22.68
C GLU A 40 15.40 0.39 22.71
N ASN A 41 14.92 0.98 23.80
CA ASN A 41 13.53 1.44 23.92
C ASN A 41 13.21 2.51 22.86
N TYR A 42 14.12 3.47 22.66
CA TYR A 42 13.97 4.49 21.63
C TYR A 42 13.99 3.87 20.22
N ALA A 43 14.91 2.95 19.94
CA ALA A 43 15.02 2.26 18.67
C ALA A 43 13.77 1.43 18.38
N LEU A 44 13.29 0.65 19.34
CA LEU A 44 12.09 -0.17 19.22
C LEU A 44 10.83 0.66 18.98
N LYS A 45 10.69 1.78 19.70
CA LYS A 45 9.59 2.74 19.50
C LYS A 45 9.59 3.28 18.08
N ASN A 46 10.76 3.68 17.58
CA ASN A 46 10.90 4.18 16.21
C ASN A 46 10.63 3.07 15.18
N PHE A 47 11.18 1.88 15.37
CA PHE A 47 10.93 0.73 14.50
C PHE A 47 9.44 0.44 14.36
N ARG A 48 8.72 0.35 15.49
CA ARG A 48 7.27 0.11 15.49
C ARG A 48 6.50 1.18 14.71
N LYS A 49 6.83 2.46 14.94
CA LYS A 49 6.21 3.59 14.24
C LYS A 49 6.45 3.52 12.73
N HIS A 50 7.70 3.34 12.30
CA HIS A 50 8.04 3.28 10.88
C HIS A 50 7.45 2.05 10.22
N SER A 51 7.48 0.89 10.87
CA SER A 51 6.85 -0.34 10.38
C SER A 51 5.35 -0.16 10.17
N PHE A 52 4.65 0.49 11.11
CA PHE A 52 3.22 0.79 10.97
C PHE A 52 2.94 1.70 9.77
N LEU A 53 3.70 2.80 9.63
CA LEU A 53 3.54 3.73 8.52
C LEU A 53 3.84 3.07 7.17
N LEU A 54 4.90 2.26 7.09
CA LEU A 54 5.26 1.55 5.87
C LEU A 54 4.19 0.52 5.47
N LYS A 55 3.65 -0.23 6.44
CA LYS A 55 2.53 -1.14 6.20
C LYS A 55 1.31 -0.39 5.69
N GLY A 56 0.98 0.76 6.29
CA GLY A 56 -0.12 1.62 5.82
C GLY A 56 0.10 2.10 4.38
N TYR A 57 1.32 2.52 4.03
CA TYR A 57 1.67 2.91 2.67
C TYR A 57 1.53 1.75 1.66
N ILE A 58 2.06 0.57 2.00
CA ILE A 58 1.96 -0.64 1.16
C ILE A 58 0.50 -1.02 0.95
N ASN A 59 -0.31 -1.01 2.02
CA ASN A 59 -1.73 -1.34 1.92
C ASN A 59 -2.46 -0.35 1.01
N LYS A 60 -2.25 0.96 1.21
CA LYS A 60 -2.84 1.99 0.34
C LYS A 60 -2.45 1.79 -1.14
N GLN A 61 -1.20 1.43 -1.42
CA GLN A 61 -0.76 1.16 -2.78
C GLN A 61 -1.49 -0.07 -3.36
N ARG A 62 -1.60 -1.16 -2.59
CA ARG A 62 -2.33 -2.37 -3.00
C ARG A 62 -3.81 -2.10 -3.23
N ASP A 63 -4.45 -1.32 -2.36
CA ASP A 63 -5.87 -0.95 -2.50
C ASP A 63 -6.10 -0.15 -3.79
N ASN A 64 -5.21 0.80 -4.10
CA ASN A 64 -5.26 1.54 -5.36
C ASN A 64 -5.05 0.64 -6.58
N ASP A 65 -4.09 -0.29 -6.53
CA ASP A 65 -3.84 -1.24 -7.63
C ASP A 65 -5.06 -2.16 -7.88
N LEU A 66 -5.74 -2.61 -6.82
CA LEU A 66 -6.98 -3.37 -6.92
C LEU A 66 -8.11 -2.52 -7.52
N LEU A 67 -8.22 -1.27 -7.09
CA LEU A 67 -9.24 -0.34 -7.56
C LEU A 67 -9.09 -0.04 -9.05
N GLU A 68 -7.85 0.20 -9.51
CA GLU A 68 -7.55 0.39 -10.93
C GLU A 68 -7.93 -0.85 -11.75
N LYS A 69 -7.52 -2.04 -11.31
CA LYS A 69 -7.84 -3.29 -12.01
C LYS A 69 -9.34 -3.55 -12.10
N ALA A 70 -10.06 -3.41 -10.98
CA ALA A 70 -11.50 -3.65 -10.94
C ALA A 70 -12.24 -2.65 -11.83
N SER A 71 -11.84 -1.37 -11.78
CA SER A 71 -12.45 -0.32 -12.60
C SER A 71 -12.20 -0.54 -14.09
N ALA A 72 -10.99 -0.96 -14.48
CA ALA A 72 -10.67 -1.28 -15.86
C ALA A 72 -11.47 -2.49 -16.38
N LEU A 73 -11.65 -3.53 -15.57
CA LEU A 73 -12.47 -4.69 -15.95
C LEU A 73 -13.95 -4.31 -16.12
N LEU A 74 -14.49 -3.50 -15.21
CA LEU A 74 -15.86 -3.00 -15.30
C LEU A 74 -16.05 -2.09 -16.52
N GLN A 75 -15.09 -1.19 -16.79
CA GLN A 75 -15.11 -0.34 -17.99
C GLN A 75 -15.11 -1.19 -19.27
N SER A 76 -14.23 -2.19 -19.34
CA SER A 76 -14.19 -3.11 -20.49
C SER A 76 -15.50 -3.90 -20.63
N ALA A 77 -16.13 -4.29 -19.53
CA ALA A 77 -17.42 -4.97 -19.55
C ALA A 77 -18.55 -4.07 -20.06
N ILE A 78 -18.54 -2.77 -19.73
CA ILE A 78 -19.47 -1.77 -20.30
C ILE A 78 -19.26 -1.65 -21.81
N GLU A 79 -18.01 -1.47 -22.25
CA GLU A 79 -17.67 -1.35 -23.69
C GLU A 79 -18.06 -2.58 -24.50
N LYS A 80 -17.92 -3.78 -23.90
CA LYS A 80 -18.28 -5.06 -24.50
C LYS A 80 -19.75 -5.46 -24.27
N ASN A 81 -20.51 -4.64 -23.57
CA ASN A 81 -21.91 -4.87 -23.21
C ASN A 81 -22.14 -6.22 -22.49
N ILE A 82 -21.31 -6.54 -21.49
CA ILE A 82 -21.43 -7.76 -20.69
C ILE A 82 -22.43 -7.53 -19.55
N ASP A 83 -23.58 -8.19 -19.60
CA ASP A 83 -24.73 -7.91 -18.75
C ASP A 83 -24.47 -8.01 -17.25
N LYS A 84 -23.75 -9.04 -16.79
CA LYS A 84 -23.62 -9.34 -15.36
C LYS A 84 -22.78 -8.30 -14.60
N PRO A 85 -21.56 -7.94 -15.02
CA PRO A 85 -20.81 -6.82 -14.45
C PRO A 85 -21.56 -5.49 -14.50
N ILE A 86 -22.26 -5.21 -15.62
CA ILE A 86 -23.07 -3.99 -15.77
C ILE A 86 -24.23 -3.97 -14.75
N SER A 87 -24.91 -5.11 -14.57
CA SER A 87 -26.01 -5.25 -13.61
C SER A 87 -25.54 -5.09 -12.16
N TYR A 88 -24.35 -5.61 -11.84
CA TYR A 88 -23.73 -5.38 -10.54
C TYR A 88 -23.50 -3.89 -10.30
N LEU A 89 -22.90 -3.17 -11.25
CA LEU A 89 -22.68 -1.74 -11.13
C LEU A 89 -24.00 -0.96 -10.95
N LYS A 90 -25.05 -1.32 -11.70
CA LYS A 90 -26.39 -0.75 -11.56
C LYS A 90 -26.94 -0.92 -10.14
N SER A 91 -26.74 -2.09 -9.55
CA SER A 91 -27.19 -2.39 -8.18
C SER A 91 -26.45 -1.54 -7.13
N LEU A 92 -25.13 -1.35 -7.29
CA LEU A 92 -24.36 -0.48 -6.41
C LEU A 92 -24.85 0.97 -6.50
N ILE A 93 -25.10 1.46 -7.72
CA ILE A 93 -25.59 2.82 -7.93
C ILE A 93 -26.96 3.03 -7.25
N ALA A 94 -27.86 2.07 -7.42
CA ALA A 94 -29.20 2.12 -6.84
C ALA A 94 -29.17 2.06 -5.29
N ASN A 95 -28.27 1.27 -4.72
CA ASN A 95 -28.21 1.04 -3.28
C ASN A 95 -27.53 2.19 -2.51
N ASN A 96 -26.52 2.84 -3.08
CA ASN A 96 -25.70 3.82 -2.37
C ASN A 96 -26.23 5.27 -2.46
N GLN A 97 -27.44 5.48 -2.99
CA GLN A 97 -28.02 6.81 -3.22
C GLN A 97 -27.00 7.82 -3.78
N PHE A 98 -26.15 7.40 -4.73
CA PHE A 98 -25.25 8.35 -5.39
C PHE A 98 -26.12 9.44 -6.00
N GLN A 99 -26.08 10.63 -5.39
CA GLN A 99 -27.02 11.69 -5.72
C GLN A 99 -26.76 12.15 -7.16
N VAL A 100 -27.56 11.63 -8.09
CA VAL A 100 -27.99 12.31 -9.32
C VAL A 100 -26.92 12.49 -10.44
N GLN A 101 -25.67 12.02 -10.29
CA GLN A 101 -24.64 12.32 -11.31
C GLN A 101 -24.50 11.31 -12.46
N TYR A 102 -24.84 10.03 -12.27
CA TYR A 102 -24.64 9.02 -13.32
C TYR A 102 -25.85 8.95 -14.27
N ARG A 103 -25.98 9.97 -15.13
CA ARG A 103 -27.10 10.08 -16.09
C ARG A 103 -27.06 9.03 -17.20
N ASN A 104 -25.92 8.42 -17.49
CA ASN A 104 -25.78 7.35 -18.50
C ASN A 104 -24.72 6.33 -18.07
N LEU A 105 -25.17 5.15 -17.61
CA LEU A 105 -24.31 3.99 -17.34
C LEU A 105 -23.51 3.54 -18.57
N ASP A 106 -24.07 3.75 -19.76
CA ASP A 106 -23.49 3.33 -21.03
C ASP A 106 -22.19 4.09 -21.38
N ASN A 107 -21.86 5.15 -20.65
CA ASN A 107 -20.67 5.99 -20.87
C ASN A 107 -19.94 6.37 -19.57
N LEU A 108 -19.91 5.48 -18.57
CA LEU A 108 -19.14 5.76 -17.34
C LEU A 108 -17.64 5.78 -17.62
N GLY A 109 -17.00 6.89 -17.24
CA GLY A 109 -15.55 7.01 -17.23
C GLY A 109 -14.93 6.17 -16.13
N ILE A 110 -13.64 5.84 -16.28
CA ILE A 110 -12.93 5.00 -15.31
C ILE A 110 -12.91 5.62 -13.90
N ASP A 111 -12.80 6.94 -13.78
CA ASP A 111 -12.81 7.62 -12.48
C ASP A 111 -14.18 7.61 -11.81
N GLU A 112 -15.25 7.63 -12.60
CA GLU A 112 -16.61 7.48 -12.08
C GLU A 112 -16.84 6.06 -11.53
N ILE A 113 -16.34 5.05 -12.24
CA ILE A 113 -16.39 3.65 -11.81
C ILE A 113 -15.62 3.48 -10.49
N LYS A 114 -14.44 4.09 -10.37
CA LYS A 114 -13.65 4.08 -9.12
C LYS A 114 -14.46 4.63 -7.95
N GLU A 115 -15.11 5.78 -8.13
CA GLU A 115 -15.92 6.39 -7.08
C GLU A 115 -17.11 5.52 -6.65
N ILE A 116 -17.67 4.73 -7.57
CA ILE A 116 -18.77 3.80 -7.28
C ILE A 116 -18.28 2.60 -6.44
N ILE A 117 -17.09 2.07 -6.75
CA ILE A 117 -16.62 0.80 -6.18
C ILE A 117 -15.58 0.92 -5.07
N LYS A 118 -15.04 2.12 -4.80
CA LYS A 118 -13.93 2.34 -3.84
C LYS A 118 -14.18 1.79 -2.43
N ASP A 119 -15.44 1.74 -2.01
CA ASP A 119 -15.83 1.27 -0.67
C ASP A 119 -16.25 -0.22 -0.66
N GLN A 120 -16.10 -0.92 -1.80
CA GLN A 120 -16.43 -2.34 -1.93
C GLN A 120 -15.23 -3.24 -1.60
N ASN A 121 -15.51 -4.52 -1.35
CA ASN A 121 -14.48 -5.54 -1.27
C ASN A 121 -13.92 -5.84 -2.67
N LEU A 122 -12.86 -5.12 -3.05
CA LEU A 122 -12.28 -5.17 -4.40
C LEU A 122 -11.71 -6.55 -4.77
N LEU A 123 -11.24 -7.33 -3.81
CA LEU A 123 -10.75 -8.69 -4.03
C LEU A 123 -11.88 -9.62 -4.47
N GLU A 124 -12.96 -9.63 -3.70
CA GLU A 124 -14.16 -10.43 -4.00
C GLU A 124 -14.80 -10.00 -5.32
N LEU A 125 -14.82 -8.68 -5.58
CA LEU A 125 -15.29 -8.14 -6.85
C LEU A 125 -14.46 -8.66 -8.03
N LEU A 126 -13.14 -8.62 -7.94
CA LEU A 126 -12.26 -9.12 -8.99
C LEU A 126 -12.46 -10.61 -9.25
N GLU A 127 -12.58 -11.42 -8.20
CA GLU A 127 -12.85 -12.86 -8.33
C GLU A 127 -14.18 -13.12 -9.05
N GLN A 128 -15.23 -12.35 -8.73
CA GLN A 128 -16.52 -12.46 -9.42
C GLN A 128 -16.40 -12.07 -10.90
N LEU A 129 -15.73 -10.96 -11.20
CA LEU A 129 -15.55 -10.46 -12.57
C LEU A 129 -14.72 -11.40 -13.44
N GLU A 130 -13.65 -12.00 -12.91
CA GLU A 130 -12.81 -12.94 -13.65
C GLU A 130 -13.55 -14.25 -13.96
N ASN A 131 -14.42 -14.71 -13.07
CA ASN A 131 -15.25 -15.89 -13.30
C ASN A 131 -16.35 -15.63 -14.34
N ASP A 132 -16.83 -14.39 -14.44
CA ASP A 132 -17.90 -13.98 -15.36
C ASP A 132 -17.41 -13.60 -16.77
N GLN A 133 -16.08 -13.51 -16.97
CA GLN A 133 -15.45 -13.30 -18.28
C GLN A 133 -15.08 -14.62 -19.01
N LYS A 134 -15.31 -15.78 -18.38
CA LYS A 134 -15.19 -17.11 -19.02
C LYS A 134 -16.49 -17.53 -19.69
#